data_AF-C5JAC4-F1
#
_entry.id   AF-C5JAC4-F1
#
_cell.length_a   1.000
_cell.length_b   1.000
_cell.length_c   1.000
_cell.angle_alpha   90.00
_cell.angle_beta   90.00
_cell.angle_gamma   90.00
#
_symmetry.space_group_name_H-M   'P 1'
#
loop_
_entity.id
_entity.type
_entity.pdbx_description
1 polymer ?
#
loop_
_entity_poly.entity_id
_entity_poly.type
_entity_poly.pdbx_seq_one_letter_code
_entity_poly.pdbx_strand_id
1 'polypeptide(L)'
;MKKSKFLLLGSLSSLAAIPFVAAKCGGTKEEDNKKPAEMPGGGQKDPKTPAEGSQNPGTEGGSNQQGSEINIKALKDKINSIWGLAKEFEDRLQNSFKEGDSYQSVLDKITSKLGVKEKELVKLASDGDKNKKLGVQAQQKIKIKVGAEELELEFGKVSNANTAETNSETTKQTLNKVITKTELGEIAKKDSDTVKAALLAAVKGLKIDELTIDLDPRENKAKVKANAKSTSYEGEVTVTFTVKSNSSEGTTTKQTLNKVITKTELGEIAKKDSDTVKAALLAAVKGLKIDELTIDLDPRENKAKVKANAKSTSYEGEVTVTFTVKSNSSEGTTTKQTLNKVITKTELGEIAKKDSDTVKAALLAAIKGLKIDELTIDLDPRENKAKVKANAKSTSYEGEVTVTFTVKKIV
;
A
#
# COMPACT_ATOMS: atom_id res chain seq x y z
N MET A 1 9.40 -10.56 -49.88
CA MET A 1 8.54 -11.59 -49.27
C MET A 1 9.36 -12.41 -48.29
N LYS A 2 8.90 -12.64 -47.06
CA LYS A 2 9.42 -13.67 -46.13
C LYS A 2 8.23 -14.27 -45.38
N LYS A 3 8.10 -15.60 -45.35
CA LYS A 3 7.00 -16.29 -44.66
C LYS A 3 7.43 -16.61 -43.24
N SER A 4 6.63 -16.26 -42.24
CA SER A 4 6.77 -16.78 -40.87
C SER A 4 5.58 -17.69 -40.57
N LYS A 5 5.86 -18.91 -40.08
CA LYS A 5 4.83 -19.86 -39.66
C LYS A 5 4.64 -19.70 -38.16
N PHE A 6 3.46 -19.26 -37.72
CA PHE A 6 3.04 -19.47 -36.34
C PHE A 6 2.42 -20.87 -36.23
N LEU A 7 2.94 -21.70 -35.32
CA LEU A 7 2.30 -22.96 -34.95
C LEU A 7 1.06 -22.66 -34.11
N LEU A 8 -0.06 -23.31 -34.43
CA LEU A 8 -1.21 -23.36 -33.56
C LEU A 8 -1.11 -24.61 -32.68
N LEU A 9 -0.90 -24.41 -31.39
CA LEU A 9 -1.01 -25.44 -30.35
C LEU A 9 -1.83 -24.84 -29.19
N GLY A 10 -2.85 -25.49 -28.64
CA GLY A 10 -3.38 -26.82 -28.98
C GLY A 10 -3.67 -27.67 -27.76
N SER A 11 -4.40 -27.13 -26.78
CA SER A 11 -4.66 -27.80 -25.50
C SER A 11 -6.15 -27.76 -25.16
N LEU A 12 -6.86 -28.83 -25.53
CA LEU A 12 -8.18 -29.14 -24.96
C LEU A 12 -7.98 -29.84 -23.61
N SER A 13 -8.72 -29.41 -22.59
CA SER A 13 -8.78 -30.11 -21.30
C SER A 13 -10.18 -30.00 -20.73
N SER A 14 -11.04 -30.93 -21.11
CA SER A 14 -12.37 -31.09 -20.53
C SER A 14 -12.24 -31.45 -19.05
N LEU A 15 -13.06 -30.84 -18.19
CA LEU A 15 -13.31 -31.33 -16.84
C LEU A 15 -14.78 -31.73 -16.72
N ALA A 16 -15.03 -32.96 -16.27
CA ALA A 16 -16.36 -33.56 -16.32
C ALA A 16 -17.29 -33.01 -15.22
N ALA A 17 -18.59 -32.97 -15.53
CA ALA A 17 -19.61 -32.67 -14.53
C ALA A 17 -19.73 -33.82 -13.51
N ILE A 18 -19.71 -33.49 -12.23
CA ILE A 18 -19.92 -34.45 -11.13
C ILE A 18 -21.42 -34.52 -10.84
N PRO A 19 -22.08 -35.70 -10.95
CA PRO A 19 -23.46 -35.85 -10.53
C PRO A 19 -23.56 -35.94 -9.00
N PHE A 20 -24.50 -35.20 -8.41
CA PHE A 20 -24.82 -35.32 -6.98
C PHE A 20 -25.55 -36.65 -6.71
N VAL A 21 -24.86 -37.62 -6.11
CA VAL A 21 -25.48 -38.86 -5.62
C VAL A 21 -26.08 -38.63 -4.24
N ALA A 22 -27.40 -38.51 -4.17
CA ALA A 22 -28.14 -38.45 -2.91
C ALA A 22 -28.27 -39.86 -2.30
N ALA A 23 -27.40 -40.20 -1.33
CA ALA A 23 -27.51 -41.45 -0.58
C ALA A 23 -28.75 -41.44 0.33
N LYS A 24 -29.65 -42.41 0.17
CA LYS A 24 -30.91 -42.53 0.92
C LYS A 24 -30.90 -43.76 1.83
N CYS A 25 -30.81 -43.51 3.13
CA CYS A 25 -31.16 -44.43 4.22
C CYS A 25 -31.97 -43.62 5.26
N GLY A 26 -33.06 -44.08 5.86
CA GLY A 26 -33.69 -45.41 5.77
C GLY A 26 -33.09 -46.40 6.77
N GLY A 27 -33.77 -46.82 7.85
CA GLY A 27 -35.03 -46.31 8.42
C GLY A 27 -35.92 -47.42 9.02
N THR A 28 -36.24 -47.29 10.30
CA THR A 28 -37.21 -48.10 11.10
C THR A 28 -37.87 -47.14 12.12
N LYS A 29 -39.20 -47.03 12.28
CA LYS A 29 -40.23 -48.04 12.67
C LYS A 29 -40.04 -48.50 14.14
N GLU A 30 -41.04 -48.62 15.03
CA GLU A 30 -42.51 -48.32 15.11
C GLU A 30 -42.94 -48.50 16.61
N GLU A 31 -44.11 -48.20 17.19
CA GLU A 31 -45.47 -47.64 16.87
C GLU A 31 -45.98 -46.93 18.18
N ASP A 32 -47.20 -46.44 18.49
CA ASP A 32 -48.56 -46.31 17.91
C ASP A 32 -49.18 -44.95 18.38
N ASN A 33 -50.37 -44.62 17.87
CA ASN A 33 -51.25 -43.49 18.16
C ASN A 33 -51.84 -43.46 19.58
N LYS A 34 -52.15 -42.25 20.08
CA LYS A 34 -53.56 -41.79 20.32
C LYS A 34 -53.71 -40.35 20.87
N LYS A 35 -54.62 -39.60 20.23
CA LYS A 35 -55.45 -38.51 20.80
C LYS A 35 -56.87 -39.09 21.08
N PRO A 36 -57.90 -38.40 21.63
CA PRO A 36 -58.17 -36.94 21.77
C PRO A 36 -57.95 -36.45 23.24
N ALA A 37 -58.55 -35.40 23.85
CA ALA A 37 -59.65 -34.48 23.50
C ALA A 37 -59.45 -33.06 24.10
N GLU A 38 -60.54 -32.30 24.33
CA GLU A 38 -60.54 -30.85 24.57
C GLU A 38 -61.46 -30.41 25.73
N MET A 39 -60.99 -29.42 26.54
CA MET A 39 -61.77 -28.30 27.13
C MET A 39 -62.97 -28.58 28.09
N PRO A 40 -63.61 -27.55 28.71
CA PRO A 40 -63.25 -26.14 28.94
C PRO A 40 -63.28 -25.70 30.43
N GLY A 41 -63.05 -24.40 30.74
CA GLY A 41 -63.84 -23.75 31.82
C GLY A 41 -63.25 -22.63 32.71
N GLY A 42 -63.25 -21.38 32.22
CA GLY A 42 -63.71 -20.18 32.96
C GLY A 42 -62.90 -19.53 34.11
N GLY A 43 -62.88 -18.19 34.13
CA GLY A 43 -62.48 -17.38 35.31
C GLY A 43 -61.79 -16.05 34.97
N GLN A 44 -62.48 -14.91 35.10
CA GLN A 44 -61.97 -13.56 34.77
C GLN A 44 -62.34 -12.54 35.86
N LYS A 45 -61.37 -11.70 36.31
CA LYS A 45 -61.53 -10.25 36.62
C LYS A 45 -60.29 -9.57 37.20
N ASP A 46 -59.96 -8.43 36.62
CA ASP A 46 -59.04 -7.35 37.03
C ASP A 46 -59.75 -6.30 37.94
N PRO A 47 -59.20 -5.08 38.20
CA PRO A 47 -57.88 -4.70 38.77
C PRO A 47 -57.98 -3.62 39.90
N LYS A 48 -56.86 -3.30 40.58
CA LYS A 48 -56.29 -1.91 40.68
C LYS A 48 -55.10 -1.73 41.64
N THR A 49 -54.07 -1.02 41.15
CA THR A 49 -53.06 -0.21 41.88
C THR A 49 -53.64 1.21 42.19
N PRO A 50 -53.01 2.12 42.98
CA PRO A 50 -51.61 2.60 42.94
C PRO A 50 -50.96 2.68 44.36
N ALA A 51 -49.83 3.34 44.66
CA ALA A 51 -49.00 4.32 43.93
C ALA A 51 -47.50 4.25 44.33
N GLU A 52 -46.68 5.10 43.70
CA GLU A 52 -45.23 5.21 43.91
C GLU A 52 -44.85 6.04 45.16
N GLY A 53 -43.61 5.86 45.65
CA GLY A 53 -43.00 6.68 46.69
C GLY A 53 -41.47 6.57 46.60
N SER A 54 -40.75 7.69 46.71
CA SER A 54 -39.31 7.76 46.37
C SER A 54 -38.45 8.33 47.51
N GLN A 55 -37.14 8.43 47.24
CA GLN A 55 -36.08 9.09 48.02
C GLN A 55 -35.47 8.33 49.20
N ASN A 56 -34.16 8.08 49.03
CA ASN A 56 -33.17 7.78 50.06
C ASN A 56 -32.68 9.08 50.72
N PRO A 57 -32.36 9.08 52.03
CA PRO A 57 -31.40 10.05 52.57
C PRO A 57 -30.31 9.44 53.48
N GLY A 58 -29.18 10.14 53.57
CA GLY A 58 -28.35 10.13 54.79
C GLY A 58 -27.15 9.19 54.82
N THR A 59 -26.00 9.68 54.35
CA THR A 59 -24.70 9.23 54.89
C THR A 59 -24.34 10.04 56.12
N GLU A 60 -24.16 9.40 57.28
CA GLU A 60 -23.32 9.91 58.37
C GLU A 60 -22.39 8.81 58.86
N GLY A 61 -21.17 9.18 59.25
CA GLY A 61 -20.13 8.25 59.68
C GLY A 61 -19.99 8.23 61.20
N GLY A 62 -20.14 7.06 61.81
CA GLY A 62 -19.90 6.84 63.24
C GLY A 62 -19.15 5.54 63.47
N SER A 63 -17.84 5.62 63.75
CA SER A 63 -17.02 4.45 64.02
C SER A 63 -17.26 3.92 65.44
N ASN A 64 -17.80 2.71 65.57
CA ASN A 64 -17.71 1.96 66.82
C ASN A 64 -17.47 0.46 66.53
N GLN A 65 -16.36 -0.07 67.06
CA GLN A 65 -16.00 -1.48 66.94
C GLN A 65 -16.74 -2.31 68.00
N GLN A 66 -18.04 -2.55 67.79
CA GLN A 66 -18.75 -3.65 68.44
C GLN A 66 -18.95 -4.77 67.41
N GLY A 67 -18.68 -6.01 67.81
CA GLY A 67 -18.44 -7.12 66.88
C GLY A 67 -19.62 -7.43 65.98
N SER A 68 -19.58 -6.93 64.73
CA SER A 68 -20.56 -7.25 63.69
C SER A 68 -20.56 -8.76 63.42
N GLU A 69 -21.57 -9.46 63.94
CA GLU A 69 -21.78 -10.88 63.62
C GLU A 69 -21.93 -11.03 62.11
N ILE A 70 -21.07 -11.87 61.50
CA ILE A 70 -21.11 -12.07 60.06
C ILE A 70 -22.34 -12.92 59.77
N ASN A 71 -23.32 -12.30 59.13
CA ASN A 71 -24.55 -12.97 58.69
C ASN A 71 -24.17 -14.13 57.75
N ILE A 72 -24.31 -15.36 58.26
CA ILE A 72 -23.88 -16.59 57.58
C ILE A 72 -24.60 -16.76 56.24
N LYS A 73 -25.88 -16.38 56.14
CA LYS A 73 -26.61 -16.39 54.88
C LYS A 73 -25.99 -15.41 53.87
N ALA A 74 -25.73 -14.17 54.27
CA ALA A 74 -25.10 -13.19 53.40
C ALA A 74 -23.69 -13.63 52.94
N LEU A 75 -22.91 -14.30 53.81
CA LEU A 75 -21.62 -14.87 53.43
C LEU A 75 -21.77 -16.06 52.47
N LYS A 76 -22.77 -16.94 52.65
CA LYS A 76 -23.10 -18.00 51.68
C LYS A 76 -23.52 -17.43 50.33
N ASP A 77 -24.42 -16.45 50.31
CA ASP A 77 -24.85 -15.75 49.09
C ASP A 77 -23.64 -15.09 48.39
N LYS A 78 -22.72 -14.50 49.16
CA LYS A 78 -21.45 -13.94 48.66
C LYS A 78 -20.50 -15.01 48.10
N ILE A 79 -20.44 -16.21 48.67
CA ILE A 79 -19.59 -17.30 48.16
C ILE A 79 -20.19 -17.90 46.89
N ASN A 80 -21.51 -18.13 46.84
CA ASN A 80 -22.22 -18.55 45.63
C ASN A 80 -22.06 -17.50 44.50
N SER A 81 -22.10 -16.22 44.86
CA SER A 81 -21.72 -15.11 43.99
C SER A 81 -20.27 -15.26 43.52
N ILE A 82 -19.27 -15.35 44.39
CA ILE A 82 -17.85 -15.55 44.00
C ILE A 82 -17.65 -16.80 43.11
N TRP A 83 -18.49 -17.83 43.25
CA TRP A 83 -18.44 -19.06 42.44
C TRP A 83 -18.95 -18.87 41.00
N GLY A 84 -20.07 -18.16 40.82
CA GLY A 84 -20.76 -18.00 39.54
C GLY A 84 -20.70 -16.61 38.88
N LEU A 85 -20.42 -15.56 39.67
CA LEU A 85 -20.50 -14.15 39.29
C LEU A 85 -19.14 -13.65 38.77
N ALA A 86 -18.88 -13.98 37.52
CA ALA A 86 -18.15 -13.11 36.62
C ALA A 86 -19.08 -12.68 35.49
N LYS A 87 -18.80 -11.54 34.84
CA LYS A 87 -19.67 -10.98 33.80
C LYS A 87 -19.62 -11.80 32.50
N GLU A 88 -18.51 -12.50 32.27
CA GLU A 88 -18.29 -13.37 31.13
C GLU A 88 -18.00 -14.80 31.61
N PHE A 89 -18.31 -15.81 30.78
CA PHE A 89 -18.18 -17.21 31.19
C PHE A 89 -16.73 -17.59 31.50
N GLU A 90 -15.78 -17.07 30.74
CA GLU A 90 -14.34 -17.38 30.82
C GLU A 90 -13.76 -17.01 32.20
N ASP A 91 -14.19 -15.89 32.78
CA ASP A 91 -13.75 -15.36 34.09
C ASP A 91 -14.30 -16.09 35.33
N ARG A 92 -15.26 -17.02 35.18
CA ARG A 92 -15.91 -17.69 36.32
C ARG A 92 -14.91 -18.49 37.15
N LEU A 93 -14.94 -18.36 38.49
CA LEU A 93 -13.91 -18.90 39.37
C LEU A 93 -13.68 -20.41 39.22
N GLN A 94 -14.76 -21.17 39.02
CA GLN A 94 -14.75 -22.61 38.70
C GLN A 94 -13.85 -23.00 37.51
N ASN A 95 -13.62 -22.10 36.55
CA ASN A 95 -12.78 -22.36 35.37
C ASN A 95 -11.28 -22.14 35.64
N SER A 96 -10.93 -21.56 36.80
CA SER A 96 -9.54 -21.33 37.21
C SER A 96 -8.84 -22.56 37.83
N PHE A 97 -9.52 -23.72 37.81
CA PHE A 97 -9.04 -24.99 38.34
C PHE A 97 -8.97 -26.05 37.24
N LYS A 98 -8.01 -26.96 37.38
CA LYS A 98 -7.76 -28.13 36.52
C LYS A 98 -7.87 -29.41 37.35
N GLU A 99 -7.88 -30.55 36.68
CA GLU A 99 -7.61 -31.84 37.30
C GLU A 99 -6.34 -31.76 38.16
N GLY A 100 -6.31 -32.53 39.25
CA GLY A 100 -5.15 -32.62 40.12
C GLY A 100 -5.02 -31.49 41.14
N ASP A 101 -5.68 -30.35 40.93
CA ASP A 101 -5.81 -29.29 41.93
C ASP A 101 -6.60 -29.80 43.15
N SER A 102 -6.17 -29.40 44.35
CA SER A 102 -6.74 -29.90 45.60
C SER A 102 -7.97 -29.11 46.03
N TYR A 103 -8.87 -29.74 46.78
CA TYR A 103 -10.02 -29.08 47.39
C TYR A 103 -9.58 -27.93 48.32
N GLN A 104 -8.41 -28.04 48.95
CA GLN A 104 -7.81 -26.92 49.71
C GLN A 104 -7.46 -25.73 48.80
N SER A 105 -6.87 -25.95 47.62
CA SER A 105 -6.54 -24.85 46.69
C SER A 105 -7.79 -24.10 46.18
N VAL A 106 -8.93 -24.78 46.11
CA VAL A 106 -10.23 -24.16 45.81
C VAL A 106 -10.67 -23.25 46.97
N LEU A 107 -10.59 -23.75 48.20
CA LEU A 107 -10.89 -22.96 49.41
C LEU A 107 -9.95 -21.74 49.52
N ASP A 108 -8.66 -21.89 49.26
CA ASP A 108 -7.67 -20.80 49.28
C ASP A 108 -8.02 -19.73 48.23
N LYS A 109 -8.46 -20.16 47.04
CA LYS A 109 -8.89 -19.25 45.97
C LYS A 109 -10.19 -18.51 46.31
N ILE A 110 -11.18 -19.19 46.90
CA ILE A 110 -12.44 -18.54 47.37
C ILE A 110 -12.11 -17.54 48.48
N THR A 111 -11.38 -17.96 49.51
CA THR A 111 -11.01 -17.10 50.64
C THR A 111 -10.07 -15.96 50.23
N SER A 112 -9.33 -16.05 49.11
CA SER A 112 -8.60 -14.91 48.54
C SER A 112 -9.50 -13.71 48.17
N LYS A 113 -10.78 -13.97 47.86
CA LYS A 113 -11.81 -12.97 47.51
C LYS A 113 -12.66 -12.48 48.70
N LEU A 114 -12.41 -13.01 49.89
CA LEU A 114 -13.12 -12.66 51.13
C LEU A 114 -12.31 -11.68 52.01
N GLY A 115 -13.00 -10.93 52.86
CA GLY A 115 -12.40 -10.08 53.89
C GLY A 115 -11.88 -10.91 55.08
N VAL A 116 -10.92 -10.38 55.84
CA VAL A 116 -10.17 -11.14 56.87
C VAL A 116 -11.07 -11.97 57.79
N LYS A 117 -12.03 -11.34 58.47
CA LYS A 117 -12.99 -11.99 59.39
C LYS A 117 -13.90 -13.03 58.71
N GLU A 118 -14.16 -12.89 57.41
CA GLU A 118 -14.97 -13.87 56.68
C GLU A 118 -14.18 -15.18 56.44
N LYS A 119 -12.85 -15.10 56.26
CA LYS A 119 -12.00 -16.29 56.03
C LYS A 119 -11.99 -17.23 57.22
N GLU A 120 -11.98 -16.67 58.43
CA GLU A 120 -12.00 -17.40 59.71
C GLU A 120 -13.25 -18.30 59.85
N LEU A 121 -14.34 -17.96 59.15
CA LEU A 121 -15.59 -18.71 59.15
C LEU A 121 -15.71 -19.73 58.01
N VAL A 122 -14.80 -19.75 57.03
CA VAL A 122 -14.91 -20.59 55.82
C VAL A 122 -13.82 -21.65 55.78
N LYS A 123 -14.21 -22.92 55.83
CA LYS A 123 -13.30 -24.09 55.83
C LYS A 123 -13.89 -25.24 55.02
N LEU A 124 -13.10 -26.27 54.71
CA LEU A 124 -13.65 -27.52 54.15
C LEU A 124 -14.57 -28.20 55.16
N ALA A 125 -15.62 -28.88 54.70
CA ALA A 125 -16.55 -29.56 55.60
C ALA A 125 -15.93 -30.76 56.34
N SER A 126 -14.87 -31.34 55.77
CA SER A 126 -14.09 -32.47 56.27
C SER A 126 -12.59 -32.15 56.12
N ASP A 127 -11.79 -32.36 57.17
CA ASP A 127 -10.34 -32.18 57.09
C ASP A 127 -9.66 -33.23 56.20
N GLY A 128 -10.23 -34.44 56.09
CA GLY A 128 -9.77 -35.48 55.17
C GLY A 128 -9.94 -35.11 53.70
N ASP A 129 -10.76 -34.10 53.39
CA ASP A 129 -11.02 -33.66 52.02
C ASP A 129 -9.94 -32.72 51.49
N LYS A 130 -9.06 -32.16 52.35
CA LYS A 130 -7.98 -31.23 51.97
C LYS A 130 -7.13 -31.71 50.79
N ASN A 131 -6.83 -33.01 50.77
CA ASN A 131 -5.98 -33.65 49.77
C ASN A 131 -6.78 -34.34 48.66
N LYS A 132 -8.12 -34.29 48.66
CA LYS A 132 -8.91 -34.72 47.50
C LYS A 132 -8.59 -33.80 46.33
N LYS A 133 -8.46 -34.41 45.16
CA LYS A 133 -8.14 -33.74 43.91
C LYS A 133 -9.37 -33.69 43.02
N LEU A 134 -9.51 -32.61 42.26
CA LEU A 134 -10.46 -32.57 41.15
C LEU A 134 -10.04 -33.61 40.10
N GLY A 135 -10.97 -34.46 39.68
CA GLY A 135 -10.86 -35.29 38.49
C GLY A 135 -11.44 -34.58 37.26
N VAL A 136 -11.54 -35.27 36.12
CA VAL A 136 -12.12 -34.72 34.87
C VAL A 136 -13.64 -34.93 34.71
N GLN A 137 -14.30 -35.51 35.72
CA GLN A 137 -15.73 -35.78 35.69
C GLN A 137 -16.55 -34.49 35.88
N ALA A 138 -17.66 -34.35 35.15
CA ALA A 138 -18.60 -33.25 35.39
C ALA A 138 -19.35 -33.43 36.73
N GLN A 139 -19.92 -32.35 37.28
CA GLN A 139 -20.77 -32.37 38.47
C GLN A 139 -20.08 -32.84 39.77
N GLN A 140 -18.75 -32.73 39.84
CA GLN A 140 -18.03 -32.89 41.11
C GLN A 140 -18.49 -31.81 42.10
N LYS A 141 -18.53 -32.17 43.39
CA LYS A 141 -18.94 -31.25 44.46
C LYS A 141 -17.86 -31.10 45.52
N ILE A 142 -17.68 -29.88 46.01
CA ILE A 142 -16.94 -29.58 47.23
C ILE A 142 -17.93 -29.09 48.29
N LYS A 143 -17.90 -29.73 49.45
CA LYS A 143 -18.60 -29.25 50.65
C LYS A 143 -17.66 -28.35 51.46
N ILE A 144 -18.06 -27.10 51.66
CA ILE A 144 -17.42 -26.18 52.61
C ILE A 144 -18.36 -25.92 53.79
N LYS A 145 -17.80 -25.58 54.94
CA LYS A 145 -18.52 -25.02 56.09
C LYS A 145 -18.36 -23.51 56.10
N VAL A 146 -19.48 -22.82 56.35
CA VAL A 146 -19.58 -21.37 56.52
C VAL A 146 -20.19 -21.15 57.92
N GLY A 147 -19.33 -20.88 58.90
CA GLY A 147 -19.68 -20.97 60.31
C GLY A 147 -20.08 -22.41 60.69
N ALA A 148 -21.30 -22.58 61.19
CA ALA A 148 -21.87 -23.88 61.56
C ALA A 148 -22.57 -24.61 60.38
N GLU A 149 -22.87 -23.91 59.28
CA GLU A 149 -23.66 -24.46 58.17
C GLU A 149 -22.77 -25.00 57.04
N GLU A 150 -23.24 -26.01 56.30
CA GLU A 150 -22.57 -26.48 55.07
C GLU A 150 -23.08 -25.76 53.80
N LEU A 151 -22.24 -25.69 52.78
CA LEU A 151 -22.55 -25.24 51.42
C LEU A 151 -21.88 -26.19 50.42
N GLU A 152 -22.63 -26.66 49.42
CA GLU A 152 -22.11 -27.41 48.27
C GLU A 152 -21.81 -26.47 47.12
N LEU A 153 -20.60 -26.57 46.57
CA LEU A 153 -20.17 -25.89 45.35
C LEU A 153 -19.96 -26.94 44.25
N GLU A 154 -20.73 -26.84 43.18
CA GLU A 154 -20.68 -27.77 42.04
C GLU A 154 -19.71 -27.27 40.96
N PHE A 155 -18.98 -28.21 40.37
CA PHE A 155 -18.02 -27.97 39.30
C PHE A 155 -18.59 -28.38 37.94
N GLY A 156 -18.24 -27.60 36.92
CA GLY A 156 -18.28 -28.06 35.54
C GLY A 156 -17.20 -29.13 35.26
N LYS A 157 -17.03 -29.48 33.99
CA LYS A 157 -15.89 -30.28 33.53
C LYS A 157 -14.60 -29.46 33.65
N VAL A 158 -13.65 -29.90 34.46
CA VAL A 158 -12.29 -29.31 34.50
C VAL A 158 -11.33 -30.05 33.57
N SER A 159 -10.27 -29.40 33.12
CA SER A 159 -9.29 -29.88 32.14
C SER A 159 -8.18 -30.73 32.77
N ASN A 160 -7.61 -31.70 32.02
CA ASN A 160 -6.56 -32.60 32.50
C ASN A 160 -5.27 -31.89 32.96
N ALA A 161 -4.61 -32.45 33.97
CA ALA A 161 -3.40 -31.89 34.58
C ALA A 161 -2.14 -32.13 33.75
N ASN A 162 -2.03 -33.34 33.17
CA ASN A 162 -0.87 -33.76 32.38
C ASN A 162 -0.97 -33.36 30.89
N THR A 163 -1.95 -32.53 30.54
CA THR A 163 -2.07 -31.95 29.20
C THR A 163 -1.13 -30.75 29.06
N ALA A 164 0.10 -31.02 28.65
CA ALA A 164 0.93 -30.01 27.98
C ALA A 164 0.35 -29.78 26.57
N GLU A 165 -0.52 -28.77 26.44
CA GLU A 165 -1.11 -28.25 25.18
C GLU A 165 -1.49 -29.29 24.11
N THR A 166 -2.16 -30.37 24.50
CA THR A 166 -2.68 -31.40 23.57
C THR A 166 -4.07 -31.88 23.99
N ASN A 167 -5.05 -31.62 23.14
CA ASN A 167 -6.47 -31.91 23.36
C ASN A 167 -7.15 -31.13 24.51
N SER A 168 -7.02 -29.80 24.48
CA SER A 168 -8.28 -29.06 24.39
C SER A 168 -9.02 -29.58 23.16
N GLU A 169 -10.31 -29.86 23.28
CA GLU A 169 -11.21 -29.86 22.13
C GLU A 169 -10.86 -28.62 21.31
N THR A 170 -10.52 -28.75 20.03
CA THR A 170 -9.94 -27.65 19.25
C THR A 170 -11.03 -26.67 18.81
N THR A 171 -11.66 -26.03 19.80
CA THR A 171 -12.25 -24.70 19.75
C THR A 171 -11.14 -23.71 19.46
N LYS A 172 -10.67 -23.81 18.21
CA LYS A 172 -9.86 -22.86 17.49
C LYS A 172 -10.29 -21.44 17.87
N GLN A 173 -9.34 -20.60 18.26
CA GLN A 173 -9.67 -19.25 18.67
C GLN A 173 -10.07 -18.46 17.41
N THR A 174 -11.31 -17.98 17.38
CA THR A 174 -11.83 -17.19 16.26
C THR A 174 -10.98 -15.93 16.09
N LEU A 175 -10.47 -15.67 14.87
CA LEU A 175 -9.39 -14.70 14.67
C LEU A 175 -9.73 -13.25 15.07
N ASN A 176 -11.01 -12.89 15.13
CA ASN A 176 -11.48 -11.59 15.63
C ASN A 176 -11.36 -11.44 17.17
N LYS A 177 -11.32 -12.53 17.95
CA LYS A 177 -10.95 -12.51 19.37
C LYS A 177 -9.43 -12.40 19.56
N VAL A 178 -8.64 -13.00 18.66
CA VAL A 178 -7.17 -13.05 18.76
C VAL A 178 -6.52 -11.76 18.29
N ILE A 179 -6.95 -11.23 17.14
CA ILE A 179 -6.41 -10.03 16.51
C ILE A 179 -7.38 -8.87 16.80
N THR A 180 -7.40 -8.44 18.06
CA THR A 180 -8.26 -7.34 18.54
C THR A 180 -7.83 -5.99 17.97
N LYS A 181 -6.54 -5.78 17.74
CA LYS A 181 -6.00 -4.61 17.03
C LYS A 181 -5.97 -4.87 15.52
N THR A 182 -7.05 -4.49 14.85
CA THR A 182 -7.18 -4.62 13.38
C THR A 182 -6.43 -3.53 12.61
N GLU A 183 -6.19 -2.36 13.21
CA GLU A 183 -5.38 -1.29 12.61
C GLU A 183 -3.89 -1.52 12.91
N LEU A 184 -3.13 -2.04 11.94
CA LEU A 184 -1.71 -2.37 12.12
C LEU A 184 -0.78 -1.15 12.08
N GLY A 185 -1.28 0.01 11.68
CA GLY A 185 -0.50 1.25 11.54
C GLY A 185 0.28 1.33 10.23
N GLU A 186 1.42 2.01 10.25
CA GLU A 186 2.28 2.19 9.07
C GLU A 186 3.20 0.97 8.86
N ILE A 187 3.13 0.34 7.69
CA ILE A 187 3.94 -0.83 7.30
C ILE A 187 4.80 -0.53 6.06
N ALA A 188 5.94 -1.21 5.91
CA ALA A 188 6.94 -0.86 4.89
C ALA A 188 6.46 -0.99 3.42
N LYS A 189 5.68 -2.03 3.10
CA LYS A 189 5.18 -2.36 1.76
C LYS A 189 3.91 -3.22 1.87
N LYS A 190 3.11 -3.24 0.79
CA LYS A 190 1.83 -3.98 0.69
C LYS A 190 2.06 -5.40 0.18
N ASP A 191 2.61 -6.26 1.03
CA ASP A 191 2.86 -7.67 0.73
C ASP A 191 2.57 -8.58 1.93
N SER A 192 2.46 -9.87 1.68
CA SER A 192 2.07 -10.88 2.69
C SER A 192 3.01 -10.88 3.88
N ASP A 193 4.32 -10.80 3.66
CA ASP A 193 5.32 -11.02 4.71
C ASP A 193 5.49 -9.78 5.60
N THR A 194 5.34 -8.57 5.05
CA THR A 194 5.27 -7.35 5.86
C THR A 194 4.00 -7.30 6.72
N VAL A 195 2.84 -7.74 6.19
CA VAL A 195 1.61 -7.86 6.99
C VAL A 195 1.76 -8.92 8.09
N LYS A 196 2.40 -10.07 7.81
CA LYS A 196 2.75 -11.08 8.83
C LYS A 196 3.64 -10.50 9.93
N ALA A 197 4.68 -9.73 9.58
CA ALA A 197 5.58 -9.10 10.54
C ALA A 197 4.85 -8.09 11.43
N ALA A 198 3.95 -7.28 10.86
CA ALA A 198 3.11 -6.34 11.62
C ALA A 198 2.13 -7.07 12.56
N LEU A 199 1.54 -8.19 12.11
CA LEU A 199 0.67 -9.04 12.94
C LEU A 199 1.43 -9.67 14.12
N LEU A 200 2.63 -10.20 13.90
CA LEU A 200 3.51 -10.73 14.96
C LEU A 200 3.93 -9.67 15.98
N ALA A 201 4.14 -8.42 15.54
CA ALA A 201 4.44 -7.30 16.42
C ALA A 201 3.21 -6.84 17.23
N ALA A 202 2.00 -6.92 16.65
CA ALA A 202 0.75 -6.55 17.30
C ALA A 202 0.23 -7.64 18.27
N VAL A 203 0.42 -8.92 17.95
CA VAL A 203 -0.11 -10.07 18.71
C VAL A 203 1.03 -11.03 19.05
N LYS A 204 1.52 -10.94 20.29
CA LYS A 204 2.56 -11.83 20.81
C LYS A 204 2.08 -13.28 20.84
N GLY A 205 2.89 -14.21 20.33
CA GLY A 205 2.58 -15.64 20.31
C GLY A 205 1.64 -16.08 19.19
N LEU A 206 1.31 -15.21 18.23
CA LEU A 206 0.51 -15.56 17.05
C LEU A 206 1.24 -16.58 16.18
N LYS A 207 0.67 -17.79 16.02
CA LYS A 207 1.23 -18.85 15.15
C LYS A 207 0.97 -18.52 13.68
N ILE A 208 1.84 -17.68 13.11
CA ILE A 208 1.66 -17.05 11.79
C ILE A 208 1.67 -18.04 10.61
N ASP A 209 2.26 -19.22 10.84
CA ASP A 209 2.32 -20.38 9.94
C ASP A 209 0.98 -21.14 9.84
N GLU A 210 0.09 -20.97 10.83
CA GLU A 210 -1.29 -21.45 10.77
C GLU A 210 -2.24 -20.50 10.00
N LEU A 211 -1.74 -19.38 9.49
CA LEU A 211 -2.56 -18.34 8.85
C LEU A 211 -2.32 -18.24 7.34
N THR A 212 -3.29 -17.64 6.64
CA THR A 212 -3.13 -17.10 5.28
C THR A 212 -3.50 -15.63 5.27
N ILE A 213 -2.77 -14.85 4.47
CA ILE A 213 -2.99 -13.40 4.28
C ILE A 213 -3.45 -13.17 2.85
N ASP A 214 -4.69 -12.71 2.71
CA ASP A 214 -5.33 -12.39 1.43
C ASP A 214 -5.37 -10.86 1.29
N LEU A 215 -4.53 -10.29 0.42
CA LEU A 215 -4.39 -8.83 0.28
C LEU A 215 -5.51 -8.27 -0.59
N ASP A 216 -6.21 -7.25 -0.11
CA ASP A 216 -7.17 -6.55 -0.97
C ASP A 216 -6.39 -5.86 -2.12
N PRO A 217 -6.75 -6.06 -3.40
CA PRO A 217 -5.98 -5.49 -4.51
C PRO A 217 -6.12 -3.97 -4.63
N ARG A 218 -7.18 -3.36 -4.08
CA ARG A 218 -7.54 -1.95 -4.26
C ARG A 218 -7.24 -1.09 -3.02
N GLU A 219 -7.44 -1.63 -1.83
CA GLU A 219 -7.37 -0.90 -0.56
C GLU A 219 -6.17 -1.34 0.30
N ASN A 220 -5.78 -0.55 1.29
CA ASN A 220 -4.73 -0.95 2.24
C ASN A 220 -5.31 -1.82 3.37
N LYS A 221 -5.80 -3.00 2.95
CA LYS A 221 -6.45 -4.00 3.81
C LYS A 221 -5.92 -5.39 3.48
N ALA A 222 -5.98 -6.27 4.48
CA ALA A 222 -5.73 -7.69 4.30
C ALA A 222 -6.77 -8.51 5.08
N LYS A 223 -7.19 -9.64 4.51
CA LYS A 223 -8.03 -10.62 5.18
C LYS A 223 -7.13 -11.73 5.73
N VAL A 224 -6.99 -11.76 7.06
CA VAL A 224 -6.26 -12.81 7.77
C VAL A 224 -7.24 -13.96 7.98
N LYS A 225 -6.91 -15.15 7.47
CA LYS A 225 -7.77 -16.34 7.54
C LYS A 225 -7.00 -17.46 8.24
N ALA A 226 -7.69 -18.30 9.00
CA ALA A 226 -7.10 -19.54 9.48
C ALA A 226 -6.89 -20.48 8.27
N ASN A 227 -5.69 -21.03 8.11
CA ASN A 227 -5.40 -21.92 6.99
C ASN A 227 -5.88 -23.36 7.26
N ALA A 228 -5.97 -24.19 6.22
CA ALA A 228 -6.54 -25.53 6.30
C ALA A 228 -5.78 -26.50 7.23
N LYS A 229 -4.54 -26.16 7.64
CA LYS A 229 -3.73 -26.93 8.59
C LYS A 229 -3.76 -26.35 10.00
N SER A 230 -4.41 -25.21 10.21
CA SER A 230 -4.51 -24.60 11.54
C SER A 230 -5.18 -25.54 12.53
N THR A 231 -4.62 -25.66 13.72
CA THR A 231 -5.18 -26.34 14.89
C THR A 231 -5.60 -25.34 15.97
N SER A 232 -5.03 -24.13 15.96
CA SER A 232 -5.18 -23.09 16.97
C SER A 232 -6.22 -22.02 16.62
N TYR A 233 -6.55 -21.80 15.34
CA TYR A 233 -7.36 -20.67 14.88
C TYR A 233 -8.47 -21.05 13.88
N GLU A 234 -9.51 -20.21 13.81
CA GLU A 234 -10.63 -20.34 12.87
C GLU A 234 -11.18 -18.98 12.41
N GLY A 235 -12.04 -19.06 11.40
CA GLY A 235 -12.67 -17.88 10.81
C GLY A 235 -11.67 -16.98 10.10
N GLU A 236 -11.99 -15.70 10.09
CA GLU A 236 -11.23 -14.67 9.39
C GLU A 236 -11.45 -13.30 10.02
N VAL A 237 -10.49 -12.40 9.84
CA VAL A 237 -10.55 -11.00 10.30
C VAL A 237 -9.91 -10.09 9.26
N THR A 238 -10.54 -8.94 9.00
CA THR A 238 -9.97 -7.91 8.12
C THR A 238 -9.13 -6.95 8.95
N VAL A 239 -7.86 -6.81 8.58
CA VAL A 239 -6.93 -5.82 9.15
C VAL A 239 -6.69 -4.69 8.14
N THR A 240 -6.37 -3.51 8.66
CA THR A 240 -6.10 -2.29 7.89
C THR A 240 -4.69 -1.78 8.21
N PHE A 241 -4.09 -1.03 7.29
CA PHE A 241 -2.78 -0.41 7.48
C PHE A 241 -2.64 0.85 6.62
N THR A 242 -1.63 1.67 6.90
CA THR A 242 -1.06 2.58 5.92
C THR A 242 0.23 1.97 5.38
N VAL A 243 0.54 2.19 4.10
CA VAL A 243 1.86 1.84 3.56
C VAL A 243 2.74 3.07 3.73
N LYS A 244 3.92 2.89 4.31
CA LYS A 244 4.94 3.94 4.44
C LYS A 244 5.25 4.49 3.06
N SER A 245 5.40 5.80 2.92
CA SER A 245 5.76 6.46 1.65
C SER A 245 7.24 6.26 1.26
N ASN A 246 7.81 5.10 1.58
CA ASN A 246 9.12 4.64 1.13
C ASN A 246 8.93 3.84 -0.15
N SER A 247 9.12 4.47 -1.30
CA SER A 247 9.17 3.76 -2.59
C SER A 247 10.36 2.78 -2.62
N SER A 248 10.15 1.57 -3.15
CA SER A 248 11.01 0.34 -3.12
C SER A 248 10.53 -0.68 -2.07
N GLU A 249 10.07 -1.90 -2.38
CA GLU A 249 10.08 -2.72 -3.61
C GLU A 249 8.69 -3.42 -3.79
N GLY A 250 8.31 -4.02 -4.92
CA GLY A 250 9.12 -4.44 -6.07
C GLY A 250 8.38 -4.48 -7.41
N THR A 251 7.38 -3.62 -7.62
CA THR A 251 7.19 -3.02 -8.95
C THR A 251 7.88 -1.67 -8.93
N THR A 252 8.81 -1.40 -9.86
CA THR A 252 9.28 -0.04 -10.08
C THR A 252 8.14 0.72 -10.76
N THR A 253 7.31 1.39 -9.95
CA THR A 253 6.25 2.29 -10.42
C THR A 253 6.89 3.50 -11.08
N LYS A 254 7.20 3.31 -12.36
CA LYS A 254 7.75 4.29 -13.28
C LYS A 254 7.02 5.63 -13.11
N GLN A 255 7.77 6.69 -12.85
CA GLN A 255 7.18 8.01 -12.70
C GLN A 255 6.83 8.55 -14.08
N THR A 256 5.55 8.86 -14.28
CA THR A 256 5.05 9.43 -15.54
C THR A 256 5.73 10.79 -15.80
N LEU A 257 6.38 10.95 -16.96
CA LEU A 257 7.31 12.07 -17.19
C LEU A 257 6.69 13.46 -17.04
N ASN A 258 5.39 13.63 -17.29
CA ASN A 258 4.67 14.89 -17.07
C ASN A 258 4.51 15.28 -15.58
N LYS A 259 4.75 14.36 -14.64
CA LYS A 259 4.85 14.64 -13.19
C LYS A 259 6.28 14.92 -12.72
N VAL A 260 7.28 14.44 -13.48
CA VAL A 260 8.71 14.62 -13.17
C VAL A 260 9.24 15.93 -13.77
N ILE A 261 8.90 16.19 -15.02
CA ILE A 261 9.28 17.41 -15.76
C ILE A 261 8.08 18.36 -15.73
N THR A 262 7.86 18.98 -14.57
CA THR A 262 6.76 19.93 -14.34
C THR A 262 7.02 21.28 -15.03
N LYS A 263 8.28 21.70 -15.15
CA LYS A 263 8.70 22.86 -15.93
C LYS A 263 8.95 22.44 -17.38
N THR A 264 7.95 22.56 -18.23
CA THR A 264 8.03 22.23 -19.66
C THR A 264 8.69 23.33 -20.49
N GLU A 265 8.67 24.59 -20.04
CA GLU A 265 9.38 25.70 -20.68
C GLU A 265 10.84 25.74 -20.18
N LEU A 266 11.78 25.26 -21.01
CA LEU A 266 13.20 25.17 -20.63
C LEU A 266 13.92 26.54 -20.69
N GLY A 267 13.29 27.56 -21.28
CA GLY A 267 13.87 28.88 -21.48
C GLY A 267 14.80 28.94 -22.69
N GLU A 268 15.82 29.80 -22.60
CA GLU A 268 16.78 30.02 -23.68
C GLU A 268 17.92 28.98 -23.65
N ILE A 269 18.10 28.25 -24.76
CA ILE A 269 19.12 27.21 -24.92
C ILE A 269 20.07 27.53 -26.08
N ALA A 270 21.33 27.09 -26.02
CA ALA A 270 22.37 27.50 -26.98
C ALA A 270 22.07 27.15 -28.45
N LYS A 271 21.43 26.01 -28.71
CA LYS A 271 21.16 25.44 -30.05
C LYS A 271 20.08 24.36 -29.98
N LYS A 272 19.47 24.05 -31.13
CA LYS A 272 18.39 23.07 -31.28
C LYS A 272 18.93 21.67 -31.58
N ASP A 273 19.49 21.02 -30.56
CA ASP A 273 19.99 19.65 -30.64
C ASP A 273 19.62 18.82 -29.38
N SER A 274 19.85 17.50 -29.46
CA SER A 274 19.48 16.56 -28.39
C SER A 274 20.22 16.82 -27.09
N ASP A 275 21.52 17.12 -27.15
CA ASP A 275 22.39 17.20 -25.98
C ASP A 275 22.27 18.54 -25.24
N THR A 276 22.04 19.63 -25.98
CA THR A 276 21.68 20.92 -25.34
C THR A 276 20.31 20.84 -24.66
N VAL A 277 19.31 20.16 -25.25
CA VAL A 277 18.02 19.92 -24.59
C VAL A 277 18.18 19.01 -23.35
N LYS A 278 19.04 17.97 -23.40
CA LYS A 278 19.37 17.15 -22.22
C LYS A 278 20.01 17.98 -21.10
N ALA A 279 20.94 18.87 -21.43
CA ALA A 279 21.59 19.75 -20.46
C ALA A 279 20.59 20.72 -19.78
N ALA A 280 19.68 21.29 -20.57
CA ALA A 280 18.61 22.15 -20.05
C ALA A 280 17.62 21.37 -19.14
N LEU A 281 17.28 20.12 -19.49
CA LEU A 281 16.46 19.23 -18.67
C LEU A 281 17.14 18.86 -17.34
N LEU A 282 18.44 18.55 -17.35
CA LEU A 282 19.23 18.29 -16.13
C LEU A 282 19.32 19.52 -15.21
N ALA A 283 19.41 20.72 -15.78
CA ALA A 283 19.39 21.97 -15.02
C ALA A 283 18.01 22.29 -14.43
N ALA A 284 16.93 21.98 -15.16
CA ALA A 284 15.55 22.18 -14.72
C ALA A 284 15.08 21.14 -13.70
N VAL A 285 15.53 19.88 -13.80
CA VAL A 285 15.09 18.76 -12.97
C VAL A 285 16.30 18.04 -12.36
N LYS A 286 16.64 18.40 -11.11
CA LYS A 286 17.73 17.78 -10.36
C LYS A 286 17.49 16.28 -10.18
N GLY A 287 18.50 15.47 -10.49
CA GLY A 287 18.43 14.00 -10.34
C GLY A 287 17.68 13.27 -11.46
N LEU A 288 17.33 13.95 -12.56
CA LEU A 288 16.75 13.31 -13.74
C LEU A 288 17.76 12.33 -14.38
N LYS A 289 17.41 11.04 -14.44
CA LYS A 289 18.24 10.03 -15.12
C LYS A 289 18.11 10.16 -16.64
N ILE A 290 18.92 11.04 -17.21
CA ILE A 290 18.84 11.46 -18.62
C ILE A 290 19.14 10.32 -19.62
N ASP A 291 19.88 9.31 -19.16
CA ASP A 291 20.23 8.06 -19.84
C ASP A 291 19.03 7.09 -19.99
N GLU A 292 18.01 7.24 -19.14
CA GLU A 292 16.74 6.52 -19.25
C GLU A 292 15.76 7.17 -20.26
N LEU A 293 16.13 8.28 -20.91
CA LEU A 293 15.24 9.07 -21.78
C LEU A 293 15.66 9.05 -23.26
N THR A 294 14.74 9.42 -24.13
CA THR A 294 15.01 9.83 -25.51
C THR A 294 14.41 11.21 -25.77
N ILE A 295 15.10 12.01 -26.60
CA ILE A 295 14.68 13.35 -27.01
C ILE A 295 14.37 13.32 -28.51
N ASP A 296 13.14 13.68 -28.85
CA ASP A 296 12.62 13.73 -30.22
C ASP A 296 12.34 15.19 -30.58
N LEU A 297 13.19 15.80 -31.42
CA LEU A 297 13.13 17.23 -31.73
C LEU A 297 12.07 17.49 -32.80
N ASP A 298 11.15 18.45 -32.58
CA ASP A 298 10.24 18.86 -33.64
C ASP A 298 11.05 19.54 -34.76
N PRO A 299 10.91 19.16 -36.04
CA PRO A 299 11.73 19.73 -37.11
C PRO A 299 11.40 21.19 -37.41
N ARG A 300 10.19 21.67 -37.11
CA ARG A 300 9.65 22.98 -37.50
C ARG A 300 9.62 23.99 -36.35
N GLU A 301 9.30 23.54 -35.14
CA GLU A 301 9.09 24.39 -33.97
C GLU A 301 10.24 24.25 -32.94
N ASN A 302 10.37 25.20 -32.01
CA ASN A 302 11.32 25.09 -30.90
C ASN A 302 10.73 24.25 -29.75
N LYS A 303 10.48 22.97 -30.06
CA LYS A 303 9.87 21.99 -29.17
C LYS A 303 10.65 20.67 -29.23
N ALA A 304 10.58 19.90 -28.15
CA ALA A 304 11.08 18.54 -28.10
C ALA A 304 10.10 17.64 -27.34
N LYS A 305 9.98 16.38 -27.75
CA LYS A 305 9.22 15.36 -27.04
C LYS A 305 10.20 14.48 -26.26
N VAL A 306 10.13 14.57 -24.93
CA VAL A 306 10.92 13.77 -24.01
C VAL A 306 10.14 12.49 -23.72
N LYS A 307 10.71 11.34 -24.00
CA LYS A 307 10.06 10.02 -23.86
C LYS A 307 10.89 9.13 -22.94
N ALA A 308 10.23 8.30 -22.14
CA ALA A 308 10.93 7.24 -21.42
C ALA A 308 11.42 6.18 -22.42
N ASN A 309 12.71 5.83 -22.39
CA ASN A 309 13.27 4.88 -23.34
C ASN A 309 12.97 3.42 -22.93
N ALA A 310 13.11 2.48 -23.86
CA ALA A 310 12.74 1.08 -23.67
C ALA A 310 13.52 0.34 -22.56
N LYS A 311 14.65 0.91 -22.09
CA LYS A 311 15.44 0.39 -20.97
C LYS A 311 15.16 1.10 -19.64
N SER A 312 14.33 2.15 -19.64
CA SER A 312 14.00 2.89 -18.43
C SER A 312 13.38 1.97 -17.38
N THR A 313 13.84 2.09 -16.15
CA THR A 313 13.27 1.46 -14.95
C THR A 313 12.49 2.48 -14.10
N SER A 314 12.86 3.76 -14.21
CA SER A 314 12.40 4.86 -13.36
C SER A 314 11.24 5.67 -13.94
N TYR A 315 11.04 5.65 -15.27
CA TYR A 315 10.11 6.56 -15.96
C TYR A 315 9.20 5.88 -16.98
N GLU A 316 8.08 6.52 -17.28
CA GLU A 316 7.10 6.10 -18.29
C GLU A 316 6.47 7.31 -19.01
N GLY A 317 5.80 7.01 -20.13
CA GLY A 317 5.10 8.00 -20.93
C GLY A 317 6.04 9.00 -21.61
N GLU A 318 5.52 10.18 -21.87
CA GLU A 318 6.17 11.25 -22.61
C GLU A 318 5.66 12.63 -22.18
N VAL A 319 6.46 13.66 -22.45
CA VAL A 319 6.12 15.07 -22.19
C VAL A 319 6.74 15.95 -23.27
N THR A 320 5.98 16.94 -23.76
CA THR A 320 6.49 17.94 -24.69
C THR A 320 7.07 19.12 -23.91
N VAL A 321 8.30 19.50 -24.24
CA VAL A 321 8.99 20.68 -23.69
C VAL A 321 9.21 21.71 -24.79
N THR A 322 9.25 22.98 -24.41
CA THR A 322 9.44 24.15 -25.28
C THR A 322 10.71 24.90 -24.88
N PHE A 323 11.30 25.63 -25.82
CA PHE A 323 12.49 26.47 -25.57
C PHE A 323 12.53 27.64 -26.55
N THR A 324 13.34 28.64 -26.26
CA THR A 324 13.89 29.53 -27.28
C THR A 324 15.31 29.11 -27.59
N VAL A 325 15.72 29.19 -28.85
CA VAL A 325 17.15 29.08 -29.20
C VAL A 325 17.75 30.46 -29.01
N LYS A 326 18.85 30.54 -28.26
CA LYS A 326 19.62 31.76 -28.06
C LYS A 326 20.02 32.32 -29.42
N SER A 327 19.83 33.62 -29.64
CA SER A 327 20.30 34.31 -30.86
C SER A 327 21.83 34.52 -30.87
N ASN A 328 22.58 33.54 -30.36
CA ASN A 328 24.00 33.41 -30.60
C ASN A 328 24.21 33.02 -32.06
N SER A 329 24.41 34.02 -32.91
CA SER A 329 25.09 33.80 -34.19
C SER A 329 26.41 33.06 -33.93
N SER A 330 26.72 32.05 -34.76
CA SER A 330 27.80 31.07 -34.61
C SER A 330 27.58 29.93 -33.60
N GLU A 331 26.92 28.85 -34.05
CA GLU A 331 27.48 27.51 -33.86
C GLU A 331 27.10 26.53 -34.99
N GLY A 332 28.05 25.66 -35.36
CA GLY A 332 27.77 24.30 -35.85
C GLY A 332 27.41 24.10 -37.32
N THR A 333 26.58 24.95 -37.94
CA THR A 333 26.26 24.84 -39.38
C THR A 333 26.99 25.90 -40.18
N THR A 334 27.73 25.47 -41.21
CA THR A 334 28.22 26.37 -42.28
C THR A 334 27.06 26.68 -43.22
N THR A 335 26.03 27.38 -42.72
CA THR A 335 25.05 28.07 -43.56
C THR A 335 25.78 29.19 -44.29
N LYS A 336 26.30 28.83 -45.46
CA LYS A 336 26.90 29.70 -46.45
C LYS A 336 26.07 30.97 -46.62
N GLN A 337 26.72 32.13 -46.59
CA GLN A 337 26.04 33.39 -46.80
C GLN A 337 25.76 33.56 -48.29
N THR A 338 24.48 33.71 -48.65
CA THR A 338 24.06 33.95 -50.03
C THR A 338 24.67 35.25 -50.56
N LEU A 339 25.39 35.20 -51.69
CA LEU A 339 26.25 36.31 -52.12
C LEU A 339 25.52 37.64 -52.36
N ASN A 340 24.24 37.61 -52.72
CA ASN A 340 23.41 38.81 -52.85
C ASN A 340 23.12 39.53 -51.51
N LYS A 341 23.38 38.90 -50.36
CA LYS A 341 23.34 39.53 -49.02
C LYS A 341 24.71 40.05 -48.56
N VAL A 342 25.79 39.49 -49.09
CA VAL A 342 27.18 39.88 -48.77
C VAL A 342 27.64 41.04 -49.65
N ILE A 343 27.35 40.96 -50.96
CA ILE A 343 27.72 41.93 -51.99
C ILE A 343 26.50 42.82 -52.24
N THR A 344 26.20 43.69 -51.26
CA THR A 344 25.07 44.63 -51.32
C THR A 344 25.35 45.81 -52.26
N LYS A 345 26.62 46.24 -52.36
CA LYS A 345 27.07 47.21 -53.36
C LYS A 345 27.46 46.47 -54.65
N THR A 346 26.51 46.38 -55.58
CA THR A 346 26.72 45.76 -56.89
C THR A 346 27.41 46.68 -57.90
N GLU A 347 27.33 48.00 -57.73
CA GLU A 347 28.01 48.99 -58.58
C GLU A 347 29.42 49.27 -58.03
N LEU A 348 30.46 48.75 -58.68
CA LEU A 348 31.85 48.86 -58.19
C LEU A 348 32.51 50.22 -58.54
N GLY A 349 31.92 50.99 -59.47
CA GLY A 349 32.48 52.25 -59.96
C GLY A 349 33.49 52.07 -61.09
N GLU A 350 34.43 53.01 -61.22
CA GLU A 350 35.46 52.99 -62.26
C GLU A 350 36.61 52.04 -61.88
N ILE A 351 36.97 51.13 -62.79
CA ILE A 351 38.08 50.18 -62.63
C ILE A 351 39.10 50.30 -63.77
N ALA A 352 40.36 49.95 -63.50
CA ALA A 352 41.46 50.20 -64.43
C ALA A 352 41.40 49.37 -65.74
N LYS A 353 40.86 48.16 -65.69
CA LYS A 353 40.75 47.22 -66.84
C LYS A 353 39.66 46.17 -66.57
N LYS A 354 39.11 45.60 -67.65
CA LYS A 354 38.04 44.59 -67.63
C LYS A 354 38.63 43.17 -67.53
N ASP A 355 39.11 42.81 -66.34
CA ASP A 355 39.65 41.47 -66.04
C ASP A 355 39.32 41.00 -64.62
N SER A 356 39.53 39.71 -64.38
CA SER A 356 39.15 39.02 -63.15
C SER A 356 39.78 39.65 -61.91
N ASP A 357 41.08 39.98 -61.97
CA ASP A 357 41.84 40.39 -60.79
C ASP A 357 41.58 41.85 -60.41
N THR A 358 41.34 42.71 -61.40
CA THR A 358 40.89 44.09 -61.13
C THR A 358 39.47 44.12 -60.55
N VAL A 359 38.55 43.24 -60.98
CA VAL A 359 37.23 43.09 -60.34
C VAL A 359 37.35 42.54 -58.91
N LYS A 360 38.23 41.56 -58.66
CA LYS A 360 38.53 41.05 -57.30
C LYS A 360 39.06 42.16 -56.38
N ALA A 361 39.97 43.00 -56.87
CA ALA A 361 40.53 44.12 -56.10
C ALA A 361 39.45 45.16 -55.75
N ALA A 362 38.56 45.50 -56.69
CA ALA A 362 37.42 46.39 -56.44
C ALA A 362 36.43 45.81 -55.41
N LEU A 363 36.15 44.51 -55.46
CA LEU A 363 35.32 43.81 -54.47
C LEU A 363 35.94 43.82 -53.07
N LEU A 364 37.25 43.55 -52.95
CA LEU A 364 37.98 43.63 -51.67
C LEU A 364 38.00 45.05 -51.08
N ALA A 365 38.15 46.07 -51.93
CA ALA A 365 38.11 47.48 -51.51
C ALA A 365 36.71 47.91 -51.05
N ALA A 366 35.65 47.41 -51.70
CA ALA A 366 34.27 47.69 -51.34
C ALA A 366 33.79 46.89 -50.10
N ILE A 367 34.31 45.68 -49.88
CA ILE A 367 33.79 44.72 -48.87
C ILE A 367 34.94 44.17 -48.02
N LYS A 368 35.16 44.82 -46.87
CA LYS A 368 36.16 44.39 -45.88
C LYS A 368 35.86 42.96 -45.39
N GLY A 369 36.87 42.09 -45.42
CA GLY A 369 36.76 40.70 -44.94
C GLY A 369 36.12 39.72 -45.94
N LEU A 370 35.89 40.12 -47.19
CA LEU A 370 35.44 39.21 -48.25
C LEU A 370 36.53 38.17 -48.56
N LYS A 371 36.24 36.88 -48.37
CA LYS A 371 37.15 35.78 -48.75
C LYS A 371 37.14 35.57 -50.25
N ILE A 372 37.94 36.36 -50.96
CA ILE A 372 37.97 36.41 -52.44
C ILE A 372 38.43 35.09 -53.10
N ASP A 373 39.18 34.28 -52.35
CA ASP A 373 39.66 32.94 -52.69
C ASP A 373 38.54 31.88 -52.71
N GLU A 374 37.43 32.13 -52.01
CA GLU A 374 36.22 31.31 -52.06
C GLU A 374 35.30 31.66 -53.25
N LEU A 375 35.68 32.61 -54.12
CA LEU A 375 34.85 33.14 -55.20
C LEU A 375 35.41 32.82 -56.60
N THR A 376 34.56 32.92 -57.61
CA THR A 376 34.93 33.01 -59.03
C THR A 376 34.26 34.22 -59.67
N ILE A 377 34.98 34.87 -60.59
CA ILE A 377 34.50 36.04 -61.34
C ILE A 377 34.35 35.64 -62.81
N ASP A 378 33.12 35.73 -63.30
CA ASP A 378 32.73 35.40 -64.67
C ASP A 378 32.39 36.71 -65.41
N LEU A 379 33.23 37.14 -66.35
CA LEU A 379 33.08 38.45 -67.02
C LEU A 379 32.10 38.36 -68.17
N ASP A 380 31.13 39.28 -68.23
CA ASP A 380 30.29 39.40 -69.43
C ASP A 380 31.18 39.84 -70.60
N PRO A 381 31.20 39.14 -71.76
CA PRO A 381 32.07 39.51 -72.86
C PRO A 381 31.69 40.85 -73.51
N ARG A 382 30.41 41.24 -73.48
CA ARG A 382 29.85 42.39 -74.21
C ARG A 382 29.69 43.63 -73.32
N GLU A 383 29.29 43.45 -72.07
CA GLU A 383 28.94 44.55 -71.15
C GLU A 383 29.99 44.75 -70.05
N ASN A 384 29.97 45.90 -69.36
CA ASN A 384 30.83 46.14 -68.19
C ASN A 384 30.19 45.55 -66.92
N LYS A 385 30.03 44.22 -66.94
CA LYS A 385 29.43 43.42 -65.87
C LYS A 385 30.27 42.20 -65.56
N ALA A 386 30.17 41.72 -64.33
CA ALA A 386 30.71 40.43 -63.93
C ALA A 386 29.73 39.68 -63.04
N LYS A 387 29.68 38.35 -63.14
CA LYS A 387 28.93 37.48 -62.25
C LYS A 387 29.89 36.91 -61.21
N VAL A 388 29.70 37.31 -59.96
CA VAL A 388 30.45 36.81 -58.81
C VAL A 388 29.73 35.56 -58.31
N LYS A 389 30.41 34.42 -58.31
CA LYS A 389 29.85 33.11 -57.94
C LYS A 389 30.63 32.54 -56.75
N ALA A 390 29.94 31.86 -55.84
CA ALA A 390 30.62 31.07 -54.82
C ALA A 390 31.26 29.85 -55.49
N ASN A 391 32.57 29.63 -55.28
CA ASN A 391 33.27 28.53 -55.93
C ASN A 391 33.03 27.19 -55.19
N ALA A 392 33.31 26.07 -55.86
CA ALA A 392 33.02 24.73 -55.34
C ALA A 392 33.73 24.38 -54.01
N LYS A 393 34.80 25.09 -53.66
CA LYS A 393 35.54 24.94 -52.39
C LYS A 393 35.07 25.91 -51.31
N SER A 394 34.16 26.83 -51.62
CA SER A 394 33.65 27.80 -50.65
C SER A 394 33.03 27.09 -49.44
N THR A 395 33.38 27.55 -48.25
CA THR A 395 32.79 27.16 -46.96
C THR A 395 31.87 28.24 -46.41
N SER A 396 32.04 29.48 -46.87
CA SER A 396 31.45 30.70 -46.32
C SER A 396 30.33 31.29 -47.17
N TYR A 397 30.25 30.95 -48.47
CA TYR A 397 29.36 31.59 -49.44
C TYR A 397 28.61 30.59 -50.34
N GLU A 398 27.45 31.04 -50.85
CA GLU A 398 26.60 30.30 -51.79
C GLU A 398 25.96 31.23 -52.82
N GLY A 399 25.45 30.63 -53.90
CA GLY A 399 24.77 31.35 -54.96
C GLY A 399 25.70 32.25 -55.76
N GLU A 400 25.12 33.31 -56.33
CA GLU A 400 25.77 34.22 -57.25
C GLU A 400 25.11 35.61 -57.23
N VAL A 401 25.83 36.62 -57.72
CA VAL A 401 25.38 38.01 -57.81
C VAL A 401 26.08 38.72 -58.97
N THR A 402 25.34 39.54 -59.71
CA THR A 402 25.90 40.34 -60.80
C THR A 402 26.35 41.70 -60.29
N VAL A 403 27.59 42.08 -60.60
CA VAL A 403 28.16 43.40 -60.32
C VAL A 403 28.42 44.17 -61.63
N THR A 404 28.40 45.49 -61.56
CA THR A 404 28.60 46.41 -62.67
C THR A 404 29.78 47.34 -62.40
N PHE A 405 30.40 47.87 -63.45
CA PHE A 405 31.51 48.82 -63.35
C PHE A 405 31.59 49.70 -64.60
N THR A 406 32.43 50.73 -64.56
CA THR A 406 32.95 51.40 -65.75
C THR A 406 34.43 51.08 -65.90
N VAL A 407 34.94 51.02 -67.13
CA VAL A 407 36.37 50.84 -67.38
C VAL A 407 36.98 52.21 -67.66
N LYS A 408 38.07 52.54 -66.96
CA LYS A 408 38.80 53.78 -67.18
C LYS A 408 39.24 53.89 -68.63
N LYS A 409 38.86 54.97 -69.31
CA LYS A 409 39.38 55.27 -70.64
C LYS A 409 40.86 55.61 -70.51
N ILE A 410 41.70 54.80 -71.13
CA ILE A 410 43.05 55.22 -71.49
C ILE A 410 42.90 56.25 -72.61
N VAL A 411 43.50 57.42 -72.39
CA VAL A 411 43.57 58.56 -73.32
C VAL A 411 45.04 58.82 -73.60
#